data_AF-Q8E103-F1
#
_entry.id   AF-Q8E103-F1
#
_cell.length_a   1.000
_cell.length_b   1.000
_cell.length_c   1.000
_cell.angle_alpha   90.00
_cell.angle_beta   90.00
_cell.angle_gamma   90.00
#
_symmetry.space_group_name_H-M   'P 1'
#
loop_
_entity.id
_entity.type
_entity.pdbx_description
1 polymer ?
#
loop_
_entity_poly.entity_id
_entity_poly.type
_entity_poly.pdbx_seq_one_letter_code
_entity_poly.pdbx_strand_id
1 'polypeptide(L)'
;MVEIRINGESITFDSNFRDALIFTVDHLKNYDDPSLRQTYNEFKDYTDEDLMGYISTEFDVDPEMFVDTNSDSRWKIKQRILED
;
A
#
# COMPACT_ATOMS: atom_id res chain seq x y z
N MET A 1 9.66 5.88 -7.29
CA MET A 1 8.24 5.96 -6.87
C MET A 1 7.82 4.53 -6.51
N VAL A 2 6.90 4.36 -5.55
CA VAL A 2 6.25 3.06 -5.34
C VAL A 2 4.81 3.20 -5.81
N GLU A 3 4.39 2.34 -6.72
CA GLU A 3 3.04 2.29 -7.25
C GLU A 3 2.37 1.01 -6.73
N ILE A 4 1.14 1.15 -6.23
CA ILE A 4 0.30 0.02 -5.83
C ILE A 4 -0.80 -0.11 -6.88
N ARG A 5 -1.00 -1.32 -7.40
CA ARG A 5 -2.15 -1.64 -8.24
C ARG A 5 -3.05 -2.63 -7.53
N ILE A 6 -4.35 -2.42 -7.65
CA ILE A 6 -5.37 -3.31 -7.12
C ILE A 6 -6.21 -3.79 -8.31
N ASN A 7 -6.25 -5.10 -8.54
CA ASN A 7 -7.03 -5.69 -9.64
C ASN A 7 -6.73 -5.07 -11.02
N GLY A 8 -5.48 -4.64 -11.24
CA GLY A 8 -5.03 -3.97 -12.46
C GLY A 8 -5.26 -2.45 -12.52
N GLU A 9 -5.94 -1.85 -11.54
CA GLU A 9 -6.12 -0.39 -11.44
C GLU A 9 -5.02 0.24 -10.60
N SER A 10 -4.42 1.31 -11.13
CA SER A 10 -3.33 2.02 -10.44
C SER A 10 -3.88 2.95 -9.36
N ILE A 11 -3.45 2.70 -8.12
CA ILE A 11 -3.64 3.59 -6.99
C ILE A 11 -2.31 4.31 -6.77
N THR A 12 -2.08 5.36 -7.56
CA THR A 12 -0.87 6.17 -7.48
C THR A 12 -1.01 7.21 -6.37
N PHE A 13 -0.08 7.22 -5.41
CA PHE A 13 -0.01 8.26 -4.39
C PHE A 13 1.41 8.83 -4.31
N ASP A 14 1.55 10.14 -4.47
CA ASP A 14 2.84 10.85 -4.52
C ASP A 14 3.51 11.02 -3.14
N SER A 15 3.06 10.31 -2.11
CA SER A 15 3.60 10.40 -0.74
C SER A 15 4.53 9.22 -0.38
N ASN A 16 4.87 9.09 0.89
CA ASN A 16 5.60 7.94 1.42
C ASN A 16 4.80 6.64 1.25
N PHE A 17 5.51 5.52 1.32
CA PHE A 17 4.94 4.19 1.06
C PHE A 17 3.78 3.83 1.99
N ARG A 18 3.88 4.18 3.29
CA ARG A 18 2.82 3.94 4.27
C ARG A 18 1.53 4.68 3.91
N ASP A 19 1.63 5.95 3.51
CA ASP A 19 0.47 6.75 3.13
C ASP A 19 -0.23 6.16 1.90
N ALA A 20 0.52 5.60 0.95
CA ALA A 20 -0.05 4.90 -0.21
C ALA A 20 -0.86 3.66 0.21
N LEU A 21 -0.38 2.91 1.20
CA LEU A 21 -1.11 1.77 1.78
C LEU A 21 -2.38 2.23 2.52
N ILE A 22 -2.29 3.28 3.34
CA ILE A 22 -3.45 3.86 4.04
C ILE A 22 -4.50 4.35 3.05
N PHE A 23 -4.08 5.04 1.99
CA PHE A 23 -4.98 5.50 0.93
C PHE A 23 -5.64 4.32 0.19
N THR A 24 -4.89 3.25 -0.06
CA THR A 24 -5.42 2.03 -0.66
C THR A 24 -6.51 1.40 0.22
N VAL A 25 -6.28 1.30 1.54
CA VAL A 25 -7.27 0.80 2.49
C VAL A 25 -8.52 1.68 2.52
N ASP A 26 -8.35 3.00 2.57
CA ASP A 26 -9.45 3.97 2.56
C ASP A 26 -10.34 3.80 1.31
N HIS A 27 -9.69 3.68 0.15
CA HIS A 27 -10.34 3.44 -1.14
C HIS A 27 -11.12 2.12 -1.15
N LEU A 28 -10.51 1.03 -0.68
CA LEU A 28 -11.13 -0.31 -0.63
C LEU A 28 -12.29 -0.38 0.35
N LYS A 29 -12.20 0.32 1.48
CA LYS A 29 -13.31 0.44 2.43
C LYS A 29 -14.41 1.39 1.96
N ASN A 30 -14.14 2.18 0.93
CA ASN A 30 -15.03 3.21 0.39
C ASN A 30 -15.48 4.16 1.51
N TYR A 31 -14.53 4.64 2.33
CA TYR A 31 -14.83 5.64 3.34
C TYR A 31 -15.18 6.97 2.69
N ASP A 32 -16.19 7.65 3.25
CA ASP A 32 -16.69 8.94 2.76
C ASP A 32 -15.92 10.13 3.38
N ASP A 33 -14.75 9.87 3.99
CA ASP A 33 -13.89 10.88 4.62
C ASP A 33 -12.78 11.33 3.65
N PRO A 34 -12.93 12.49 2.99
CA PRO A 34 -11.93 12.98 2.04
C PRO A 34 -10.60 13.36 2.70
N SER A 35 -10.53 13.42 4.04
CA SER A 35 -9.33 13.81 4.79
C SER A 35 -8.44 12.63 5.19
N LEU A 36 -8.87 11.38 4.94
CA LEU A 36 -8.21 10.13 5.40
C LEU A 36 -8.04 10.03 6.93
N ARG A 37 -8.54 11.00 7.71
CA ARG A 37 -8.24 11.13 9.14
C ARG A 37 -8.82 9.95 9.92
N GLN A 38 -9.98 9.45 9.50
CA GLN A 38 -10.55 8.23 10.06
C GLN A 38 -9.58 7.05 9.87
N THR A 39 -9.16 6.81 8.63
CA THR A 39 -8.29 5.68 8.27
C THR A 39 -6.93 5.77 8.95
N TYR A 40 -6.32 6.94 9.01
CA TYR A 40 -5.08 7.14 9.76
C TYR A 40 -5.20 6.80 11.25
N ASN A 41 -6.32 7.14 11.89
CA ASN A 41 -6.51 6.84 13.30
C ASN A 41 -6.77 5.35 13.56
N GLU A 42 -7.51 4.70 12.66
CA GLU A 42 -7.81 3.27 12.75
C GLU A 42 -6.54 2.42 12.61
N PHE A 43 -5.68 2.77 11.67
CA PHE A 43 -4.46 2.02 11.34
C PHE A 43 -3.17 2.67 11.87
N LYS A 44 -3.27 3.50 12.91
CA LYS A 44 -2.12 4.22 13.47
C LYS A 44 -1.03 3.29 13.99
N ASP A 45 -1.42 2.14 14.55
CA ASP A 45 -0.52 1.19 15.21
C ASP A 45 -0.03 0.09 14.25
N TYR A 46 -0.52 0.08 12.99
CA TYR A 46 -0.12 -0.90 11.99
C TYR A 46 1.23 -0.51 11.38
N THR A 47 2.07 -1.50 11.15
CA THR A 47 3.28 -1.39 10.32
C THR A 47 2.92 -1.48 8.84
N ASP A 48 3.86 -1.17 7.95
CA ASP A 48 3.67 -1.33 6.51
C ASP A 48 3.34 -2.80 6.15
N GLU A 49 3.95 -3.75 6.86
CA GLU A 49 3.66 -5.18 6.72
C GLU A 49 2.24 -5.52 7.16
N ASP A 50 1.81 -5.03 8.33
CA ASP A 50 0.44 -5.27 8.81
C ASP A 50 -0.60 -4.72 7.83
N LEU A 51 -0.33 -3.55 7.22
CA LEU A 51 -1.19 -2.95 6.20
C LEU A 51 -1.24 -3.77 4.91
N MET A 52 -0.09 -4.26 4.44
CA MET A 52 -0.03 -5.15 3.27
C MET A 52 -0.78 -6.46 3.53
N GLY A 53 -0.60 -7.04 4.72
CA GLY A 53 -1.36 -8.19 5.20
C GLY A 53 -2.86 -7.90 5.14
N TYR A 54 -3.30 -6.85 5.82
CA TYR A 54 -4.70 -6.42 5.87
C TYR A 54 -5.32 -6.26 4.47
N ILE A 55 -4.65 -5.57 3.55
CA ILE A 55 -5.14 -5.39 2.17
C ILE A 55 -5.34 -6.74 1.47
N SER A 56 -4.38 -7.66 1.61
CA SER A 56 -4.41 -8.95 0.92
C SER A 56 -5.36 -9.98 1.55
N THR A 57 -5.69 -9.85 2.83
CA THR A 57 -6.52 -10.84 3.55
C THR A 57 -7.97 -10.43 3.74
N GLU A 58 -8.22 -9.13 3.95
CA GLU A 58 -9.58 -8.64 4.28
C GLU A 58 -10.41 -8.29 3.04
N PHE A 59 -9.75 -8.04 1.91
CA PHE A 59 -10.41 -7.74 0.65
C PHE A 59 -10.14 -8.84 -0.38
N ASP A 60 -11.14 -9.15 -1.20
CA ASP A 60 -11.01 -10.08 -2.32
C ASP A 60 -10.33 -9.38 -3.51
N VAL A 61 -9.03 -9.09 -3.34
CA VAL A 61 -8.22 -8.33 -4.30
C VAL A 61 -6.86 -8.97 -4.51
N ASP A 62 -6.26 -8.72 -5.68
CA ASP A 62 -4.89 -9.12 -6.00
C ASP A 62 -3.99 -7.87 -6.08
N PRO A 63 -3.25 -7.52 -5.00
CA PRO A 63 -2.42 -6.33 -4.96
C PRO A 63 -1.05 -6.56 -5.62
N GLU A 64 -0.63 -5.63 -6.47
CA GLU A 64 0.70 -5.59 -7.07
C GLU A 64 1.47 -4.35 -6.60
N MET A 65 2.78 -4.51 -6.35
CA MET A 65 3.67 -3.39 -6.01
C MET A 65 4.75 -3.22 -7.08
N PHE A 66 4.84 -2.02 -7.62
CA PHE A 66 5.88 -1.61 -8.55
C PHE A 66 6.83 -0.63 -7.87
N VAL A 67 8.12 -0.87 -8.02
CA VAL A 67 9.18 0.03 -7.53
C VAL A 67 9.93 0.57 -8.73
N ASP A 68 9.62 1.80 -9.11
CA ASP A 68 10.24 2.43 -10.27
C ASP A 68 11.66 2.88 -9.95
N THR A 69 12.59 2.46 -10.80
CA THR A 69 13.99 2.84 -10.73
C THR A 69 14.50 3.30 -12.09
N ASN A 70 15.51 4.19 -12.08
CA ASN A 70 16.17 4.61 -13.31
C ASN A 70 17.00 3.47 -13.90
N SER A 71 17.20 3.46 -15.23
CA SER A 71 17.93 2.39 -15.93
C SER A 71 19.39 2.23 -15.49
N ASP A 72 19.99 3.26 -14.92
CA ASP A 72 21.35 3.29 -14.38
C ASP A 72 21.41 3.04 -12.85
N SER A 73 20.26 2.71 -12.25
CA SER A 73 20.14 2.42 -10.83
C SER A 73 21.01 1.23 -10.41
N ARG A 74 21.73 1.39 -9.30
CA ARG A 74 22.50 0.31 -8.66
C ARG A 74 21.74 -0.39 -7.53
N TRP A 75 20.46 -0.05 -7.35
CA TRP A 75 19.63 -0.61 -6.28
C TRP A 75 19.40 -2.10 -6.47
N LYS A 76 19.39 -2.84 -5.35
CA LYS A 76 18.99 -4.24 -5.30
C LYS A 76 17.71 -4.31 -4.46
N ILE A 77 16.58 -4.51 -5.13
CA ILE A 77 15.29 -4.69 -4.47
C ILE A 77 15.21 -6.16 -4.03
N LYS A 78 14.88 -6.39 -2.76
CA LYS A 78 14.74 -7.73 -2.18
C LYS A 78 13.52 -7.75 -1.27
N GLN A 79 12.59 -8.66 -1.53
CA GLN A 79 11.54 -9.00 -0.59
C GLN A 79 12.09 -10.00 0.42
N ARG A 80 11.72 -9.84 1.69
CA ARG A 80 11.90 -10.87 2.71
C ARG A 80 10.51 -11.30 3.16
N ILE A 81 10.26 -12.60 3.10
CA ILE A 81 9.06 -13.21 3.66
C ILE A 81 9.40 -13.54 5.12
N LEU A 82 8.62 -13.04 6.06
CA LEU A 82 8.72 -13.46 7.46
C LEU A 82 7.95 -14.78 7.59
N GLU A 83 8.53 -15.75 8.31
CA GLU A 83 7.82 -16.97 8.71
C GLU A 83 7.08 -16.66 10.03
N ASP A 84 5.81 -17.06 10.13
CA ASP A 84 4.95 -16.89 11.31
C ASP A 84 5.60 -17.39 12.62
#